data_AF-A0A7L3C284-F1
#
_entry.id   AF-A0A7L3C284-F1
#
_cell.length_a   1.000
_cell.length_b   1.000
_cell.length_c   1.000
_cell.angle_alpha   90.00
_cell.angle_beta   90.00
_cell.angle_gamma   90.00
#
_symmetry.space_group_name_H-M   'P 1'
#
loop_
_entity.id
_entity.type
_entity.pdbx_description
1 polymer ?
#
loop_
_entity_poly.entity_id
_entity_poly.type
_entity_poly.pdbx_seq_one_letter_code
_entity_poly.pdbx_strand_id
1 'polypeptide(L)'
;MAEQPSPEVALPAQVTAADNTEAPPLRATRHGSQPPAPARGTEEGKPQLLLSRRSSILSTHLAPLASRRSSLGAVPGGRHPSIGPWMLHSRVSFSGLPLFQPILKTRLENTYRMRPDEGCKFDVGRVQRVLEGTLASTLGTTAYSPQGSAPLAQSLAELLRSRAKEVVPPRYKLVCHVLLGQRAQQSLLVASRALWDPESDSFASATFSNTSLFAVATVHGVYFE
;
A
#
# COMPACT_ATOMS: atom_id res chain seq x y z
N MET A 1 -25.12 25.11 -65.42
CA MET A 1 -26.28 25.09 -64.50
C MET A 1 -26.60 23.64 -64.23
N ALA A 2 -26.95 23.26 -63.01
CA ALA A 2 -27.08 21.85 -62.61
C ALA A 2 -28.42 21.59 -61.92
N GLU A 3 -29.00 20.43 -62.19
CA GLU A 3 -29.95 19.77 -61.30
C GLU A 3 -29.88 18.24 -61.54
N GLN A 4 -30.22 17.44 -60.53
CA GLN A 4 -30.35 15.98 -60.61
C GLN A 4 -31.86 15.60 -60.61
N PRO A 5 -32.20 14.31 -60.70
CA PRO A 5 -32.49 13.60 -59.45
C PRO A 5 -32.00 12.14 -59.40
N SER A 6 -32.09 11.55 -58.20
CA SER A 6 -31.79 10.13 -57.88
C SER A 6 -32.92 9.17 -58.36
N PRO A 7 -32.73 7.84 -58.27
CA PRO A 7 -32.98 7.08 -57.03
C PRO A 7 -31.76 6.19 -56.64
N GLU A 8 -31.77 5.15 -55.79
CA GLU A 8 -32.82 4.43 -55.05
C GLU A 8 -32.25 3.76 -53.76
N VAL A 9 -33.06 3.01 -52.98
CA VAL A 9 -32.63 2.25 -51.79
C VAL A 9 -33.34 0.88 -51.76
N ALA A 10 -32.59 -0.22 -51.55
CA ALA A 10 -33.16 -1.55 -51.27
C ALA A 10 -32.24 -2.46 -50.43
N LEU A 11 -32.85 -3.15 -49.45
CA LEU A 11 -32.34 -4.22 -48.57
C LEU A 11 -33.59 -4.96 -48.00
N PRO A 12 -33.50 -6.16 -47.40
CA PRO A 12 -32.48 -7.22 -47.47
C PRO A 12 -33.12 -8.59 -47.85
N ALA A 13 -32.36 -9.71 -47.72
CA ALA A 13 -32.93 -11.06 -47.63
C ALA A 13 -32.08 -11.99 -46.73
N GLN A 14 -32.71 -12.93 -46.01
CA GLN A 14 -32.08 -13.96 -45.17
C GLN A 14 -32.63 -15.35 -45.53
N VAL A 15 -31.79 -16.41 -45.46
CA VAL A 15 -32.23 -17.81 -45.34
C VAL A 15 -31.24 -18.61 -44.44
N THR A 16 -31.75 -19.63 -43.76
CA THR A 16 -31.09 -20.59 -42.83
C THR A 16 -30.01 -21.47 -43.52
N ALA A 17 -28.94 -21.97 -42.87
CA ALA A 17 -28.85 -22.97 -41.77
C ALA A 17 -29.54 -24.32 -42.08
N ALA A 18 -28.97 -25.50 -41.81
CA ALA A 18 -27.72 -25.90 -41.11
C ALA A 18 -26.88 -26.91 -41.98
N ASP A 19 -26.11 -27.94 -41.57
CA ASP A 19 -25.88 -28.62 -40.27
C ASP A 19 -24.61 -29.54 -40.24
N ASN A 20 -24.24 -30.05 -39.05
CA ASN A 20 -23.40 -31.22 -38.68
C ASN A 20 -22.00 -31.48 -39.31
N THR A 21 -20.98 -31.58 -38.44
CA THR A 21 -19.80 -32.48 -38.54
C THR A 21 -19.21 -32.72 -37.14
N GLU A 22 -18.76 -33.94 -36.83
CA GLU A 22 -18.42 -34.40 -35.46
C GLU A 22 -16.91 -34.69 -35.23
N ALA A 23 -16.53 -34.75 -33.95
CA ALA A 23 -15.34 -35.40 -33.35
C ALA A 23 -14.02 -34.58 -33.28
N PRO A 24 -13.07 -34.92 -32.38
CA PRO A 24 -13.10 -35.90 -31.28
C PRO A 24 -12.91 -35.29 -29.85
N PRO A 25 -13.15 -36.05 -28.76
CA PRO A 25 -13.12 -35.51 -27.39
C PRO A 25 -11.72 -35.34 -26.77
N LEU A 26 -11.59 -34.35 -25.88
CA LEU A 26 -10.37 -34.09 -25.11
C LEU A 26 -10.11 -35.16 -24.04
N ARG A 27 -8.94 -35.81 -24.07
CA ARG A 27 -8.51 -36.77 -23.04
C ARG A 27 -8.16 -36.06 -21.72
N ALA A 28 -8.98 -36.26 -20.70
CA ALA A 28 -8.69 -35.84 -19.33
C ALA A 28 -7.66 -36.77 -18.64
N THR A 29 -6.39 -36.38 -18.62
CA THR A 29 -5.35 -37.04 -17.84
C THR A 29 -5.47 -36.69 -16.35
N ARG A 30 -6.28 -37.44 -15.61
CA ARG A 30 -6.22 -37.47 -14.15
C ARG A 30 -4.87 -38.03 -13.70
N HIS A 31 -3.92 -37.18 -13.35
CA HIS A 31 -2.73 -37.59 -12.60
C HIS A 31 -2.78 -37.00 -11.19
N GLY A 32 -3.06 -37.84 -10.21
CA GLY A 32 -2.90 -37.47 -8.80
C GLY A 32 -1.42 -37.46 -8.42
N SER A 33 -1.02 -36.46 -7.64
CA SER A 33 0.30 -36.37 -7.01
C SER A 33 0.13 -35.87 -5.57
N GLN A 34 -0.23 -36.80 -4.68
CA GLN A 34 -0.29 -36.60 -3.25
C GLN A 34 1.11 -36.25 -2.70
N PRO A 35 1.28 -35.25 -1.82
CA PRO A 35 2.58 -34.92 -1.25
C PRO A 35 3.01 -35.99 -0.23
N PRO A 36 4.29 -36.41 -0.22
CA PRO A 36 4.83 -37.30 0.80
C PRO A 36 4.98 -36.56 2.14
N ALA A 37 4.62 -37.22 3.24
CA ALA A 37 4.87 -36.73 4.60
C ALA A 37 6.35 -36.89 5.00
N PRO A 38 6.89 -36.04 5.89
CA PRO A 38 8.28 -36.13 6.33
C PRO A 38 8.54 -37.38 7.18
N ALA A 39 9.68 -38.02 6.96
CA ALA A 39 10.12 -39.17 7.75
C ALA A 39 10.55 -38.75 9.17
N ARG A 40 10.34 -39.65 10.14
CA ARG A 40 10.89 -39.50 11.50
C ARG A 40 12.37 -39.85 11.51
N GLY A 41 13.21 -38.93 11.99
CA GLY A 41 14.55 -39.21 12.50
C GLY A 41 14.61 -38.81 13.98
N THR A 42 14.95 -39.76 14.84
CA THR A 42 15.27 -39.51 16.26
C THR A 42 16.78 -39.38 16.39
N GLU A 43 17.27 -38.35 17.09
CA GLU A 43 18.45 -38.36 17.97
C GLU A 43 18.36 -37.18 18.96
N GLU A 44 18.95 -37.32 20.16
CA GLU A 44 18.91 -36.30 21.23
C GLU A 44 20.18 -35.42 21.24
N GLY A 45 20.07 -34.13 21.61
CA GLY A 45 21.18 -33.18 21.34
C GLY A 45 21.39 -31.92 22.19
N LYS A 46 20.62 -31.67 23.26
CA LYS A 46 20.83 -30.58 24.27
C LYS A 46 20.66 -29.12 23.73
N PRO A 47 20.06 -28.19 24.51
CA PRO A 47 19.72 -26.85 24.00
C PRO A 47 20.92 -25.88 23.92
N GLN A 48 21.04 -25.18 22.79
CA GLN A 48 21.85 -23.97 22.63
C GLN A 48 21.01 -22.72 22.91
N LEU A 49 21.62 -21.69 23.51
CA LEU A 49 20.92 -20.57 24.13
C LEU A 49 20.45 -19.51 23.11
N LEU A 50 19.18 -19.09 23.23
CA LEU A 50 18.66 -17.91 22.52
C LEU A 50 19.34 -16.63 23.04
N LEU A 51 20.23 -16.05 22.24
CA LEU A 51 20.84 -14.74 22.49
C LEU A 51 19.82 -13.60 22.34
N SER A 52 18.98 -13.45 23.37
CA SER A 52 18.00 -12.36 23.49
C SER A 52 18.72 -11.01 23.65
N ARG A 53 18.93 -10.30 22.53
CA ARG A 53 19.34 -8.89 22.53
C ARG A 53 18.19 -8.01 23.02
N ARG A 54 17.92 -8.02 24.32
CA ARG A 54 17.11 -7.01 25.03
C ARG A 54 18.00 -6.21 25.97
N SER A 55 18.18 -4.93 25.64
CA SER A 55 18.80 -3.94 26.52
C SER A 55 17.90 -3.63 27.72
N SER A 56 18.40 -3.88 28.92
CA SER A 56 18.03 -3.18 30.15
C SER A 56 18.73 -1.80 30.18
N ILE A 57 18.59 -0.88 31.14
CA ILE A 57 17.97 -0.90 32.47
C ILE A 57 17.32 0.49 32.72
N LEU A 58 16.14 0.56 33.34
CA LEU A 58 15.93 1.43 34.52
C LEU A 58 14.65 1.03 35.26
N SER A 59 14.78 0.52 36.48
CA SER A 59 13.68 0.37 37.42
C SER A 59 14.03 1.19 38.67
N THR A 60 13.42 2.36 38.82
CA THR A 60 13.57 3.21 40.01
C THR A 60 12.77 2.64 41.16
N HIS A 61 13.39 1.69 41.87
CA HIS A 61 12.84 1.14 43.11
C HIS A 61 12.77 2.24 44.18
N LEU A 62 11.66 2.33 44.92
CA LEU A 62 11.55 3.25 46.04
C LEU A 62 12.49 2.80 47.18
N ALA A 63 13.13 3.77 47.83
CA ALA A 63 13.85 3.62 49.07
C ALA A 63 13.46 4.76 50.03
N PRO A 64 12.77 4.49 51.15
CA PRO A 64 12.49 5.51 52.16
C PRO A 64 13.71 5.67 53.06
N LEU A 65 14.19 6.90 53.29
CA LEU A 65 15.36 7.16 54.12
C LEU A 65 15.10 8.20 55.22
N ALA A 66 15.34 7.73 56.45
CA ALA A 66 15.41 8.39 57.77
C ALA A 66 14.93 9.85 57.95
N SER A 67 14.06 10.00 58.94
CA SER A 67 13.79 11.24 59.66
C SER A 67 15.07 11.97 60.11
N ARG A 68 15.09 13.30 59.97
CA ARG A 68 15.91 14.21 60.77
C ARG A 68 15.08 15.40 61.24
N ARG A 69 15.22 15.75 62.53
CA ARG A 69 14.58 16.90 63.20
C ARG A 69 15.65 17.72 63.92
N SER A 70 15.85 18.95 63.49
CA SER A 70 16.52 20.02 64.26
C SER A 70 15.99 21.38 63.78
N SER A 71 16.30 22.46 64.49
CA SER A 71 15.46 23.66 64.53
C SER A 71 16.22 24.96 64.84
N LEU A 72 15.51 26.09 64.68
CA LEU A 72 15.85 27.47 65.07
C LEU A 72 16.70 28.27 64.06
N GLY A 73 16.45 29.59 64.03
CA GLY A 73 16.98 30.57 63.09
C GLY A 73 15.85 31.35 62.40
N ALA A 74 15.76 32.67 62.58
CA ALA A 74 14.58 33.44 62.15
C ALA A 74 14.84 34.95 61.93
N VAL A 75 14.06 35.57 61.03
CA VAL A 75 13.82 37.03 60.86
C VAL A 75 15.01 37.85 60.27
N PRO A 76 14.82 38.95 59.48
CA PRO A 76 13.66 39.44 58.70
C PRO A 76 13.93 39.69 57.19
N GLY A 77 12.84 39.92 56.43
CA GLY A 77 12.76 41.04 55.48
C GLY A 77 12.95 40.74 53.97
N GLY A 78 11.91 40.94 53.16
CA GLY A 78 12.03 40.73 51.70
C GLY A 78 10.77 40.78 50.83
N ARG A 79 9.83 41.71 51.08
CA ARG A 79 8.73 42.14 50.17
C ARG A 79 8.03 41.05 49.31
N HIS A 80 6.85 40.62 49.76
CA HIS A 80 5.81 40.06 48.89
C HIS A 80 5.28 41.13 47.93
N PRO A 81 5.17 40.83 46.62
CA PRO A 81 4.05 41.23 45.79
C PRO A 81 3.12 40.03 45.55
N SER A 82 1.82 40.30 45.40
CA SER A 82 0.75 39.31 45.49
C SER A 82 0.11 38.98 44.13
N ILE A 83 -0.78 37.98 44.16
CA ILE A 83 -1.81 37.68 43.14
C ILE A 83 -1.28 37.04 41.84
N GLY A 84 -1.59 35.75 41.68
CA GLY A 84 -1.52 35.00 40.43
C GLY A 84 -2.02 33.57 40.67
N PRO A 85 -3.08 33.09 39.99
CA PRO A 85 -3.64 31.77 40.27
C PRO A 85 -2.67 30.65 39.84
N TRP A 86 -2.67 29.58 40.64
CA TRP A 86 -2.17 28.24 40.36
C TRP A 86 -2.01 27.91 38.86
N MET A 87 -0.82 28.14 38.30
CA MET A 87 -0.53 27.84 36.90
C MET A 87 -0.58 26.32 36.67
N LEU A 88 -1.63 25.89 35.98
CA LEU A 88 -2.07 24.52 35.78
C LEU A 88 -0.97 23.59 35.21
N HIS A 89 -0.24 22.91 36.10
CA HIS A 89 0.53 21.66 35.88
C HIS A 89 1.43 21.57 34.63
N SER A 90 1.80 22.69 34.01
CA SER A 90 2.56 22.69 32.75
C SER A 90 4.02 22.35 33.02
N ARG A 91 4.44 21.12 32.66
CA ARG A 91 5.85 20.74 32.69
C ARG A 91 6.62 21.60 31.68
N VAL A 92 7.63 22.30 32.13
CA VAL A 92 8.60 22.97 31.26
C VAL A 92 9.79 22.05 30.97
N SER A 93 10.38 22.23 29.80
CA SER A 93 11.63 21.57 29.40
C SER A 93 12.82 22.17 30.16
N PHE A 94 13.97 21.49 30.15
CA PHE A 94 15.25 22.06 30.58
C PHE A 94 15.60 23.35 29.81
N SER A 95 15.09 23.52 28.58
CA SER A 95 15.21 24.73 27.77
C SER A 95 14.15 25.81 28.06
N GLY A 96 13.33 25.66 29.12
CA GLY A 96 12.25 26.61 29.47
C GLY A 96 11.03 26.57 28.54
N LEU A 97 11.10 25.89 27.40
CA LEU A 97 9.98 25.71 26.48
C LEU A 97 8.87 24.85 27.12
N PRO A 98 7.58 25.12 26.83
CA PRO A 98 6.48 24.27 27.31
C PRO A 98 6.61 22.86 26.71
N LEU A 99 6.58 21.83 27.56
CA LEU A 99 6.46 20.46 27.07
C LEU A 99 5.00 20.23 26.69
N PHE A 100 4.71 20.36 25.39
CA PHE A 100 3.49 19.83 24.81
C PHE A 100 3.29 18.38 25.29
N GLN A 101 2.07 18.06 25.73
CA GLN A 101 1.75 16.69 26.08
C GLN A 101 2.06 15.79 24.86
N PRO A 102 2.78 14.67 25.05
CA PRO A 102 3.09 13.79 23.92
C PRO A 102 1.76 13.31 23.33
N ILE A 103 1.58 13.52 22.02
CA ILE A 103 0.32 13.22 21.32
C ILE A 103 -0.09 11.79 21.66
N LEU A 104 -1.14 11.66 22.46
CA LEU A 104 -1.66 10.37 22.89
C LEU A 104 -2.19 9.67 21.65
N LYS A 105 -1.41 8.70 21.14
CA LYS A 105 -1.80 7.86 20.02
C LYS A 105 -2.96 7.00 20.48
N THR A 106 -4.19 7.43 20.21
CA THR A 106 -5.41 6.69 20.49
C THR A 106 -5.27 5.27 19.95
N ARG A 107 -5.17 4.30 20.85
CA ARG A 107 -5.11 2.88 20.49
C ARG A 107 -6.50 2.46 20.06
N LEU A 108 -6.73 2.45 18.75
CA LEU A 108 -7.92 1.85 18.17
C LEU A 108 -7.76 0.32 18.24
N GLU A 109 -8.76 -0.37 18.76
CA GLU A 109 -8.81 -1.84 18.68
C GLU A 109 -9.26 -2.28 17.28
N ASN A 110 -8.96 -3.53 16.87
CA ASN A 110 -9.37 -3.98 15.55
C ASN A 110 -10.90 -4.08 15.47
N THR A 111 -11.46 -3.66 14.33
CA THR A 111 -12.89 -3.79 14.00
C THR A 111 -13.23 -5.17 13.43
N TYR A 112 -12.22 -6.01 13.13
CA TYR A 112 -12.38 -7.39 12.62
C TYR A 112 -13.33 -7.48 11.40
N ARG A 113 -13.30 -6.47 10.52
CA ARG A 113 -14.14 -6.44 9.32
C ARG A 113 -13.48 -7.27 8.23
N MET A 114 -14.01 -8.46 8.00
CA MET A 114 -13.47 -9.44 7.04
C MET A 114 -13.82 -9.14 5.56
N ARG A 115 -14.63 -8.11 5.28
CA ARG A 115 -15.04 -7.72 3.92
C ARG A 115 -15.17 -6.19 3.79
N PRO A 116 -14.97 -5.62 2.58
CA PRO A 116 -15.31 -4.23 2.28
C PRO A 116 -16.78 -3.91 2.56
N ASP A 117 -17.05 -2.71 3.09
CA ASP A 117 -18.40 -2.17 3.21
C ASP A 117 -19.02 -1.94 1.80
N GLU A 118 -20.35 -1.79 1.72
CA GLU A 118 -21.03 -1.54 0.43
C GLU A 118 -20.52 -0.26 -0.24
N GLY A 119 -20.22 -0.34 -1.54
CA GLY A 119 -19.57 0.74 -2.30
C GLY A 119 -18.07 0.92 -2.02
N CYS A 120 -17.50 0.30 -0.98
CA CYS A 120 -16.09 0.42 -0.60
C CYS A 120 -15.18 -0.67 -1.21
N LYS A 121 -15.55 -1.30 -2.33
CA LYS A 121 -14.70 -2.25 -3.07
C LYS A 121 -13.65 -1.54 -3.94
N PHE A 122 -12.57 -2.25 -4.28
CA PHE A 122 -11.53 -1.75 -5.20
C PHE A 122 -12.07 -1.57 -6.63
N ASP A 123 -12.26 -0.32 -7.07
CA ASP A 123 -12.65 0.02 -8.44
C ASP A 123 -11.43 0.01 -9.37
N VAL A 124 -11.23 -1.14 -10.04
CA VAL A 124 -10.16 -1.37 -11.02
C VAL A 124 -10.17 -0.30 -12.13
N GLY A 125 -11.34 0.06 -12.65
CA GLY A 125 -11.46 1.00 -13.77
C GLY A 125 -11.12 2.44 -13.39
N ARG A 126 -11.52 2.87 -12.19
CA ARG A 126 -11.14 4.19 -11.64
C ARG A 126 -9.65 4.25 -11.32
N VAL A 127 -9.05 3.19 -10.76
CA VAL A 127 -7.61 3.15 -10.52
C VAL A 127 -6.85 3.15 -11.84
N GLN A 128 -7.23 2.33 -12.83
CA GLN A 128 -6.58 2.27 -14.14
C GLN A 128 -6.52 3.65 -14.82
N ARG A 129 -7.64 4.39 -14.88
CA ARG A 129 -7.67 5.76 -15.45
C ARG A 129 -6.71 6.73 -14.75
N VAL A 130 -6.56 6.59 -13.43
CA VAL A 130 -5.60 7.38 -12.64
C VAL A 130 -4.16 6.99 -12.97
N LEU A 131 -3.86 5.71 -13.16
CA LEU A 131 -2.54 5.26 -13.61
C LEU A 131 -2.22 5.77 -15.02
N GLU A 132 -3.14 5.62 -15.97
CA GLU A 132 -3.02 6.08 -17.36
C GLU A 132 -2.78 7.60 -17.44
N GLY A 133 -3.61 8.40 -16.75
CA GLY A 133 -3.46 9.85 -16.72
C GLY A 133 -2.16 10.32 -16.04
N THR A 134 -1.72 9.63 -14.99
CA THR A 134 -0.45 9.93 -14.30
C THR A 134 0.76 9.55 -15.17
N LEU A 135 0.72 8.40 -15.84
CA LEU A 135 1.75 7.97 -16.79
C LEU A 135 1.86 8.96 -17.96
N ALA A 136 0.73 9.30 -18.60
CA ALA A 136 0.72 10.18 -19.76
C ALA A 136 1.21 11.61 -19.42
N SER A 137 0.82 12.15 -18.27
CA SER A 137 1.25 13.50 -17.83
C SER A 137 2.72 13.56 -17.38
N THR A 138 3.27 12.48 -16.80
CA THR A 138 4.66 12.45 -16.33
C THR A 138 5.66 12.01 -17.40
N LEU A 139 5.31 11.07 -18.27
CA LEU A 139 6.21 10.49 -19.27
C LEU A 139 5.98 11.02 -20.69
N GLY A 140 4.95 11.85 -20.92
CA GLY A 140 4.61 12.39 -22.23
C GLY A 140 5.77 13.10 -22.94
N THR A 141 6.59 13.86 -22.19
CA THR A 141 7.73 14.64 -22.70
C THR A 141 9.10 14.07 -22.28
N THR A 142 9.15 12.96 -21.54
CA THR A 142 10.39 12.43 -20.94
C THR A 142 11.17 11.54 -21.90
N ALA A 143 12.41 11.93 -22.21
CA ALA A 143 13.35 11.08 -22.94
C ALA A 143 13.95 9.98 -22.05
N TYR A 144 14.22 8.80 -22.60
CA TYR A 144 14.93 7.74 -21.89
C TYR A 144 16.38 8.13 -21.55
N SER A 145 16.79 7.95 -20.30
CA SER A 145 18.19 7.97 -19.85
C SER A 145 18.46 6.73 -18.99
N PRO A 146 19.50 5.92 -19.28
CA PRO A 146 19.82 4.75 -18.46
C PRO A 146 20.38 5.11 -17.08
N GLN A 147 20.89 6.33 -16.88
CA GLN A 147 21.29 6.84 -15.57
C GLN A 147 20.08 7.35 -14.77
N GLY A 148 19.11 7.98 -15.44
CA GLY A 148 17.90 8.52 -14.81
C GLY A 148 16.76 7.52 -14.62
N SER A 149 16.75 6.38 -15.32
CA SER A 149 15.61 5.46 -15.34
C SER A 149 15.28 4.83 -13.98
N ALA A 150 16.29 4.47 -13.18
CA ALA A 150 16.08 3.89 -11.86
C ALA A 150 15.38 4.85 -10.86
N PRO A 151 15.88 6.08 -10.59
CA PRO A 151 15.19 7.03 -9.71
C PRO A 151 13.87 7.54 -10.32
N LEU A 152 13.74 7.60 -11.65
CA LEU A 152 12.47 7.92 -12.32
C LEU A 152 11.43 6.82 -12.06
N ALA A 153 11.77 5.54 -12.20
CA ALA A 153 10.84 4.44 -11.91
C ALA A 153 10.42 4.39 -10.43
N GLN A 154 11.35 4.70 -9.50
CA GLN A 154 11.05 4.78 -8.07
C GLN A 154 10.08 5.92 -7.74
N SER A 155 10.40 7.15 -8.14
CA SER A 155 9.55 8.32 -7.90
C SER A 155 8.19 8.22 -8.59
N LEU A 156 8.12 7.60 -9.78
CA LEU A 156 6.88 7.30 -10.48
C LEU A 156 6.06 6.21 -9.76
N ALA A 157 6.69 5.20 -9.16
CA ALA A 157 5.98 4.22 -8.32
C ALA A 157 5.39 4.84 -7.04
N GLU A 158 6.11 5.77 -6.41
CA GLU A 158 5.59 6.52 -5.26
C GLU A 158 4.43 7.45 -5.63
N LEU A 159 4.54 8.15 -6.77
CA LEU A 159 3.48 9.02 -7.30
C LEU A 159 2.23 8.24 -7.71
N LEU A 160 2.38 7.11 -8.41
CA LEU A 160 1.24 6.26 -8.76
C LEU A 160 0.58 5.68 -7.50
N ARG A 161 1.37 5.32 -6.47
CA ARG A 161 0.85 4.83 -5.19
C ARG A 161 0.09 5.92 -4.42
N SER A 162 0.57 7.17 -4.43
CA SER A 162 -0.14 8.29 -3.78
C SER A 162 -1.43 8.63 -4.52
N ARG A 163 -1.41 8.72 -5.86
CA ARG A 163 -2.61 8.94 -6.68
C ARG A 163 -3.62 7.81 -6.59
N ALA A 164 -3.20 6.55 -6.59
CA ALA A 164 -4.11 5.43 -6.34
C ALA A 164 -4.76 5.51 -4.95
N LYS A 165 -4.02 5.95 -3.92
CA LYS A 165 -4.55 6.15 -2.55
C LYS A 165 -5.61 7.26 -2.47
N GLU A 166 -5.65 8.21 -3.40
CA GLU A 166 -6.70 9.24 -3.47
C GLU A 166 -8.05 8.71 -4.01
N VAL A 167 -8.05 7.56 -4.70
CA VAL A 167 -9.25 6.96 -5.31
C VAL A 167 -9.66 5.60 -4.76
N VAL A 168 -8.76 4.86 -4.14
CA VAL A 168 -9.06 3.55 -3.52
C VAL A 168 -9.70 3.77 -2.13
N PRO A 169 -10.76 3.00 -1.77
CA PRO A 169 -11.37 3.05 -0.45
C PRO A 169 -10.41 2.79 0.73
N PRO A 170 -10.77 3.22 1.96
CA PRO A 170 -9.99 2.90 3.15
C PRO A 170 -9.90 1.38 3.39
N ARG A 171 -8.95 0.97 4.24
CA ARG A 171 -8.59 -0.43 4.55
C ARG A 171 -7.92 -1.23 3.42
N TYR A 172 -7.61 -0.64 2.28
CA TYR A 172 -6.72 -1.27 1.28
C TYR A 172 -5.23 -0.96 1.51
N LYS A 173 -4.41 -2.00 1.49
CA LYS A 173 -2.94 -1.93 1.35
C LYS A 173 -2.58 -1.91 -0.13
N LEU A 174 -1.95 -0.83 -0.56
CA LEU A 174 -1.51 -0.67 -1.95
C LEU A 174 -0.04 -1.08 -2.14
N VAL A 175 0.19 -1.98 -3.09
CA VAL A 175 1.52 -2.34 -3.62
C VAL A 175 1.56 -1.87 -5.08
N CYS A 176 2.50 -0.98 -5.41
CA CYS A 176 2.73 -0.51 -6.77
C CYS A 176 4.01 -1.15 -7.31
N HIS A 177 3.95 -1.70 -8.52
CA HIS A 177 5.09 -2.15 -9.30
C HIS A 177 5.17 -1.32 -10.58
N VAL A 178 6.37 -0.86 -10.94
CA VAL A 178 6.64 -0.05 -12.14
C VAL A 178 7.84 -0.65 -12.85
N LEU A 179 7.65 -0.96 -14.13
CA LEU A 179 8.69 -1.40 -15.04
C LEU A 179 8.84 -0.32 -16.13
N LEU A 180 10.02 0.30 -16.20
CA LEU A 180 10.36 1.37 -17.13
C LEU A 180 11.52 0.88 -18.02
N GLY A 181 11.43 1.07 -19.34
CA GLY A 181 12.46 0.63 -20.27
C GLY A 181 12.57 1.48 -21.52
N GLN A 182 13.68 1.35 -22.24
CA GLN A 182 13.90 2.02 -23.52
C GLN A 182 12.98 1.42 -24.60
N ARG A 183 12.40 2.26 -25.46
CA ARG A 183 11.67 1.80 -26.63
C ARG A 183 12.66 1.53 -27.77
N ALA A 184 12.78 0.26 -28.14
CA ALA A 184 13.58 -0.24 -29.25
C ALA A 184 12.80 -1.36 -29.97
N GLN A 185 13.42 -2.06 -30.93
CA GLN A 185 12.82 -3.21 -31.61
C GLN A 185 12.89 -4.47 -30.73
N GLN A 186 12.18 -4.45 -29.60
CA GLN A 186 12.19 -5.50 -28.58
C GLN A 186 10.79 -5.76 -28.02
N SER A 187 10.46 -7.03 -27.79
CA SER A 187 9.21 -7.45 -27.17
C SER A 187 9.39 -7.67 -25.67
N LEU A 188 8.35 -7.39 -24.89
CA LEU A 188 8.28 -7.67 -23.46
C LEU A 188 6.90 -8.25 -23.14
N LEU A 189 6.88 -9.31 -22.33
CA LEU A 189 5.69 -9.81 -21.67
C LEU A 189 5.83 -9.59 -20.17
N VAL A 190 4.88 -8.89 -19.56
CA VAL A 190 4.78 -8.71 -18.10
C VAL A 190 3.59 -9.53 -17.62
N ALA A 191 3.82 -10.41 -16.64
CA ALA A 191 2.79 -11.26 -16.06
C ALA A 191 2.97 -11.33 -14.53
N SER A 192 1.86 -11.39 -13.81
CA SER A 192 1.83 -11.53 -12.35
C SER A 192 0.82 -12.60 -11.95
N ARG A 193 1.06 -13.27 -10.82
CA ARG A 193 0.13 -14.22 -10.19
C ARG A 193 0.10 -13.92 -8.69
N ALA A 194 -1.08 -14.01 -8.09
CA ALA A 194 -1.30 -13.74 -6.66
C ALA A 194 -2.09 -14.89 -6.02
N LEU A 195 -1.99 -14.99 -4.69
CA LEU A 195 -2.85 -15.82 -3.85
C LEU A 195 -3.49 -14.86 -2.84
N TRP A 196 -4.80 -14.65 -2.98
CA TRP A 196 -5.55 -13.54 -2.38
C TRP A 196 -7.07 -13.82 -2.47
N ASP A 197 -7.91 -13.01 -1.83
CA ASP A 197 -9.38 -13.18 -1.86
C ASP A 197 -10.01 -12.57 -3.13
N PRO A 198 -10.66 -13.36 -4.02
CA PRO A 198 -11.28 -12.84 -5.22
C PRO A 198 -12.54 -11.97 -4.97
N GLU A 199 -13.11 -11.95 -3.76
CA GLU A 199 -14.26 -11.08 -3.45
C GLU A 199 -13.89 -9.64 -3.10
N SER A 200 -12.68 -9.41 -2.57
CA SER A 200 -12.22 -8.11 -2.05
C SER A 200 -10.88 -7.63 -2.59
N ASP A 201 -9.93 -8.52 -2.93
CA ASP A 201 -8.61 -8.17 -3.46
C ASP A 201 -8.62 -8.00 -4.98
N SER A 202 -7.84 -7.05 -5.50
CA SER A 202 -7.78 -6.83 -6.96
C SER A 202 -6.54 -6.07 -7.41
N PHE A 203 -6.39 -5.88 -8.72
CA PHE A 203 -5.35 -5.04 -9.31
C PHE A 203 -5.86 -4.23 -10.50
N ALA A 204 -5.22 -3.09 -10.72
CA ALA A 204 -5.27 -2.35 -11.96
C ALA A 204 -3.88 -2.34 -12.60
N SER A 205 -3.81 -2.37 -13.92
CA SER A 205 -2.57 -2.20 -14.68
C SER A 205 -2.78 -1.20 -15.81
N ALA A 206 -1.75 -0.44 -16.13
CA ALA A 206 -1.75 0.55 -17.20
C ALA A 206 -0.40 0.54 -17.93
N THR A 207 -0.42 0.76 -19.23
CA THR A 207 0.77 0.82 -20.08
C THR A 207 0.86 2.17 -20.76
N PHE A 208 2.10 2.62 -20.99
CA PHE A 208 2.39 3.86 -21.69
C PHE A 208 3.63 3.67 -22.57
N SER A 209 3.68 4.35 -23.71
CA SER A 209 4.92 4.50 -24.48
C SER A 209 4.97 5.85 -25.20
N ASN A 210 6.16 6.44 -25.25
CA ASN A 210 6.46 7.59 -26.10
C ASN A 210 7.48 7.19 -27.18
N THR A 211 8.12 8.14 -27.86
CA THR A 211 9.11 7.85 -28.91
C THR A 211 10.31 7.03 -28.43
N SER A 212 10.74 7.23 -27.17
CA SER A 212 12.03 6.78 -26.61
C SER A 212 11.93 5.76 -25.47
N LEU A 213 10.81 5.68 -24.76
CA LEU A 213 10.60 4.78 -23.63
C LEU A 213 9.21 4.14 -23.63
N PHE A 214 9.08 3.08 -22.84
CA PHE A 214 7.82 2.47 -22.45
C PHE A 214 7.78 2.29 -20.92
N ALA A 215 6.58 2.27 -20.36
CA ALA A 215 6.32 1.99 -18.96
C ALA A 215 5.12 1.04 -18.81
N VAL A 216 5.24 0.12 -17.86
CA VAL A 216 4.14 -0.73 -17.39
C VAL A 216 4.01 -0.51 -15.89
N ALA A 217 2.84 -0.09 -15.44
CA ALA A 217 2.52 0.10 -14.03
C ALA A 217 1.40 -0.85 -13.61
N THR A 218 1.55 -1.45 -12.43
CA THR A 218 0.53 -2.32 -11.84
C THR A 218 0.37 -1.97 -10.36
N VAL A 219 -0.86 -1.73 -9.93
CA VAL A 219 -1.22 -1.49 -8.53
C VAL A 219 -2.13 -2.61 -8.05
N HIS A 220 -1.64 -3.38 -7.09
CA HIS A 220 -2.41 -4.37 -6.35
C HIS A 220 -3.01 -3.68 -5.11
N GLY A 221 -4.33 -3.79 -4.95
CA GLY A 221 -5.05 -3.44 -3.74
C GLY A 221 -5.43 -4.71 -2.98
N VAL A 222 -4.79 -4.91 -1.83
CA VAL A 222 -5.10 -6.02 -0.92
C VAL A 222 -5.86 -5.47 0.27
N TYR A 223 -7.01 -6.03 0.60
CA TYR A 223 -7.84 -5.64 1.73
C TYR A 223 -7.13 -5.94 3.07
N PHE A 224 -7.51 -5.24 4.14
CA PHE A 224 -6.89 -5.38 5.46
C PHE A 224 -7.94 -5.52 6.56
N GLU A 225 -8.02 -6.74 7.09
CA GLU A 225 -9.00 -7.26 8.06
C GLU A 225 -8.92 -6.71 9.49
#